data_AF-A0A7J8TRF2-F1
#
_entry.id   AF-A0A7J8TRF2-F1
#
_cell.length_a   1.000
_cell.length_b   1.000
_cell.length_c   1.000
_cell.angle_alpha   90.00
_cell.angle_beta   90.00
_cell.angle_gamma   90.00
#
_symmetry.space_group_name_H-M   'P 1'
#
loop_
_entity.id
_entity.type
_entity.pdbx_description
1 polymer ?
#
loop_
_entity_poly.entity_id
_entity_poly.type
_entity_poly.pdbx_seq_one_letter_code
_entity_poly.pdbx_strand_id
1 'polypeptide(L)' 'MHLSATEYGPYLQNEPSPLHTTTIVEKCTLKLVDEYKHMLCQATEPLSTFLEYITDVQELLEKCHPLGMFDR' A
#
# COMPACT_ATOMS: atom_id res chain seq x y z
N MET A 1 7.70 -15.75 14.05
CA MET A 1 8.12 -14.72 13.07
C MET A 1 8.18 -13.40 13.81
N HIS A 2 9.34 -12.73 13.83
CA HIS A 2 9.55 -11.48 14.56
C HIS A 2 9.71 -10.36 13.52
N LEU A 3 8.63 -9.60 13.27
CA LEU A 3 8.61 -8.53 12.24
C LEU A 3 9.63 -7.41 12.55
N SER A 4 10.06 -7.28 13.82
CA SER A 4 11.12 -6.37 14.25
C SER A 4 12.52 -6.76 13.73
N ALA A 5 12.72 -8.00 13.29
CA ALA A 5 13.97 -8.48 12.70
C ALA A 5 14.00 -8.34 11.16
N THR A 6 12.91 -7.84 10.57
CA THR A 6 12.81 -7.53 9.14
C THR A 6 12.75 -6.02 8.95
N GLU A 7 12.80 -5.58 7.69
CA GLU A 7 12.85 -4.16 7.28
C GLU A 7 11.57 -3.37 7.61
N TYR A 8 10.61 -4.01 8.27
CA TYR A 8 9.38 -3.40 8.79
C TYR A 8 9.53 -2.90 10.23
N GLY A 9 10.58 -3.33 10.95
CA GLY A 9 10.89 -2.89 12.32
C GLY A 9 10.85 -1.36 12.49
N PRO A 10 11.58 -0.58 11.68
CA PRO A 10 11.58 0.89 11.75
C PRO A 10 10.19 1.53 11.59
N TYR A 11 9.29 0.89 10.83
CA TYR A 11 7.95 1.40 10.54
C TYR A 11 6.93 1.07 11.62
N LEU A 12 7.21 0.06 12.45
CA LEU A 12 6.34 -0.39 13.55
C LEU A 12 6.86 0.04 14.94
N GLN A 13 8.06 0.62 15.01
CA GLN A 13 8.72 1.05 16.25
C GLN A 13 8.03 2.22 16.97
N ASN A 14 7.28 3.05 16.25
CA ASN A 14 6.61 4.24 16.81
C ASN A 14 5.14 3.97 17.21
N GLU A 15 4.64 2.75 17.03
CA GLU A 15 3.24 2.43 17.35
C GLU A 15 3.06 2.08 18.82
N PRO A 16 2.05 2.66 19.50
CA PRO A 16 1.79 2.39 20.91
C PRO A 16 1.37 0.92 21.11
N SER A 17 1.88 0.29 22.16
CA SER A 17 1.44 -1.06 22.54
C SER A 17 0.02 -1.01 23.12
N PRO A 18 -0.85 -1.99 22.82
CA PRO A 18 -0.64 -3.19 22.00
C PRO A 18 -0.79 -2.93 20.49
N LEU A 19 0.15 -3.46 19.69
CA LEU A 19 0.11 -3.40 18.22
C LEU A 19 -1.06 -4.25 17.70
N HIS A 20 -2.05 -3.60 17.11
CA HIS A 20 -3.17 -4.27 16.46
C HIS A 20 -2.76 -4.77 15.07
N THR A 21 -3.30 -5.92 14.67
CA THR A 21 -3.05 -6.51 13.34
C THR A 21 -3.50 -5.59 12.21
N THR A 22 -4.53 -4.78 12.43
CA THR A 22 -5.00 -3.75 11.50
C THR A 22 -3.92 -2.69 11.25
N THR A 23 -3.30 -2.18 12.30
CA THR A 23 -2.22 -1.19 12.22
C THR A 23 -1.00 -1.74 11.50
N ILE A 24 -0.67 -3.03 11.70
CA ILE A 24 0.41 -3.68 10.95
C ILE A 24 0.10 -3.71 9.45
N VAL A 25 -1.13 -4.10 9.08
CA VAL A 25 -1.55 -4.13 7.67
C VAL A 25 -1.51 -2.72 7.07
N GLU A 26 -2.02 -1.72 7.78
CA GLU A 26 -2.01 -0.33 7.31
C GLU A 26 -0.58 0.16 7.05
N LYS A 27 0.34 -0.02 8.01
CA LYS A 27 1.73 0.46 7.88
C LYS A 27 2.50 -0.29 6.80
N CYS A 28 2.32 -1.60 6.68
CA CYS A 28 2.94 -2.38 5.62
C CYS A 28 2.41 -1.99 4.23
N THR A 29 1.10 -1.76 4.09
CA THR A 29 0.50 -1.28 2.84
C THR A 29 1.01 0.11 2.48
N LEU A 30 1.11 1.02 3.45
CA LEU A 30 1.66 2.37 3.22
C LEU A 30 3.10 2.31 2.72
N LYS A 31 3.95 1.46 3.31
CA LYS A 31 5.33 1.25 2.83
C LYS A 31 5.34 0.76 1.38
N LEU A 32 4.53 -0.24 1.05
CA LEU A 32 4.45 -0.80 -0.30
C LEU A 32 4.02 0.28 -1.31
N VAL A 33 3.01 1.08 -0.99
CA VAL A 33 2.54 2.17 -1.86
C VAL A 33 3.62 3.23 -2.06
N ASP A 34 4.38 3.56 -1.02
CA ASP A 34 5.47 4.53 -1.11
C ASP A 34 6.62 4.03 -2.00
N GLU A 35 7.08 2.79 -1.78
CA GLU A 35 8.11 2.16 -2.60
C GLU A 35 7.68 2.04 -4.07
N TYR A 36 6.41 1.71 -4.30
CA TYR A 36 5.83 1.63 -5.63
C TYR A 36 5.77 2.99 -6.33
N LYS A 37 5.37 4.05 -5.63
CA LYS A 37 5.41 5.43 -6.14
C LYS A 37 6.83 5.87 -6.46
N HIS A 38 7.79 5.51 -5.61
CA HIS A 38 9.20 5.81 -5.86
C HIS A 38 9.69 5.12 -7.14
N MET A 39 9.34 3.85 -7.36
CA MET A 39 9.65 3.14 -8.61
C MET A 39 9.01 3.81 -9.83
N LEU A 40 7.74 4.25 -9.72
CA LEU A 40 7.04 5.00 -10.76
C LEU A 40 7.75 6.31 -11.13
N CYS A 41 8.16 7.11 -10.14
CA CYS A 41 8.86 8.37 -10.38
C CYS A 41 10.22 8.19 -11.07
N GLN A 42 10.81 7.00 -11.00
CA GLN A 42 12.08 6.67 -11.68
C GLN A 42 11.87 5.87 -12.97
N ALA A 43 10.64 5.45 -13.27
CA ALA A 43 10.32 4.70 -14.48
C ALA A 43 10.23 5.62 -15.69
N THR A 44 10.83 5.20 -16.80
CA THR A 44 10.68 5.85 -18.11
C THR A 44 9.77 5.02 -19.00
N GLU A 45 9.23 5.62 -20.07
CA GLU A 45 8.45 4.86 -21.06
C GLU A 45 9.29 3.70 -21.63
N PRO A 46 8.69 2.52 -21.86
CA PRO A 46 7.26 2.18 -21.73
C PRO A 46 6.85 1.67 -20.33
N LEU A 47 7.81 1.58 -19.39
CA LEU A 47 7.58 1.00 -18.07
C LEU A 47 6.67 1.88 -17.20
N SER A 48 6.78 3.21 -17.29
CA SER A 48 5.87 4.13 -16.57
C SER A 48 4.41 3.83 -16.91
N THR A 49 4.09 3.73 -18.20
CA THR A 49 2.74 3.43 -18.67
C THR A 49 2.24 2.07 -18.16
N PHE A 50 3.09 1.04 -18.14
CA PHE A 50 2.72 -0.26 -17.60
C PHE A 50 2.39 -0.21 -16.11
N LEU A 51 3.18 0.53 -15.33
CA LEU A 51 2.95 0.72 -13.89
C LEU A 51 1.72 1.61 -13.63
N GLU A 52 1.47 2.63 -14.46
CA GLU A 52 0.24 3.42 -14.41
C GLU A 52 -1.01 2.55 -14.59
N TYR A 53 -1.00 1.62 -15.54
CA TYR A 53 -2.10 0.65 -15.72
C TYR A 53 -2.37 -0.20 -14.48
N ILE A 54 -1.33 -0.60 -13.73
CA ILE A 54 -1.48 -1.37 -12.49
C ILE A 54 -2.12 -0.52 -11.39
N THR A 55 -1.75 0.75 -11.30
CA THR A 55 -2.31 1.69 -10.30
C THR A 55 -3.78 1.98 -10.58
N ASP A 56 -4.10 2.25 -11.85
CA ASP A 56 -5.46 2.51 -12.29
C ASP A 56 -6.38 1.34 -11.97
N VAL A 57 -5.92 0.09 -12.11
CA VAL A 57 -6.75 -1.09 -11.76
C VAL A 57 -7.10 -1.12 -10.27
N GLN A 58 -6.23 -0.67 -9.37
CA GLN A 58 -6.53 -0.66 -7.93
C GLN A 58 -7.53 0.43 -7.56
N GLU A 59 -7.37 1.64 -8.12
CA GLU A 59 -8.33 2.74 -7.93
C GLU A 59 -9.65 2.48 -8.66
N LEU A 60 -9.59 1.85 -9.83
CA LEU A 60 -10.76 1.36 -10.55
C LEU A 60 -11.41 0.18 -9.85
N LEU A 61 -10.72 -0.62 -9.02
CA LEU A 61 -11.37 -1.67 -8.22
C LEU A 61 -12.16 -1.05 -7.05
N GLU A 62 -11.68 0.06 -6.49
CA GLU A 62 -12.45 0.87 -5.54
C GLU A 62 -13.65 1.57 -6.21
N LYS A 63 -13.47 2.09 -7.43
CA LYS A 63 -14.56 2.74 -8.21
C LYS A 63 -15.52 1.75 -8.90
N CYS A 64 -15.06 0.55 -9.25
CA CYS A 64 -15.83 -0.56 -9.82
C CYS A 64 -16.23 -1.57 -8.75
N HIS A 65 -16.32 -1.15 -7.49
CA HIS A 65 -17.21 -1.86 -6.57
C HIS A 65 -18.61 -1.84 -7.22
N PRO A 66 -19.23 -3.00 -7.53
CA PRO A 66 -20.44 -3.05 -8.35
C PRO A 66 -21.69 -2.46 -7.69
N LEU A 67 -21.56 -1.76 -6.57
CA LEU A 67 -22.64 -1.15 -5.82
C LEU A 67 -22.19 0.19 -5.26
N GLY A 68 -22.51 1.27 -5.98
CA GLY A 68 -22.94 2.48 -5.29
C GLY A 68 -24.05 2.09 -4.30
N MET A 69 -23.90 2.52 -3.05
CA MET A 69 -24.60 2.08 -1.84
C MET A 69 -23.95 0.89 -1.11
N PHE A 70 -23.16 1.21 -0.08
CA PHE A 70 -23.48 0.79 1.28
C PHE A 70 -23.16 1.95 2.22
N ASP A 71 -24.16 2.79 2.42
CA ASP A 71 -24.28 3.61 3.62
C ASP A 71 -24.65 2.67 4.76
N ARG A 72 -23.71 2.42 5.69
CA ARG A 72 -23.95 2.39 7.14
C ARG A 72 -22.65 2.29 7.93
#